data_AF-A0A7S2AU80-F1
#
_entry.id   AF-A0A7S2AU80-F1
#
_cell.length_a   1.000
_cell.length_b   1.000
_cell.length_c   1.000
_cell.angle_alpha   90.00
_cell.angle_beta   90.00
_cell.angle_gamma   90.00
#
_symmetry.space_group_name_H-M   'P 1'
#
loop_
_entity.id
_entity.type
_entity.pdbx_description
1 polymer ?
#
loop_
_entity_poly.entity_id
_entity_poly.type
_entity_poly.pdbx_seq_one_letter_code
_entity_poly.pdbx_strand_id
1 'polypeptide(L)'
;DVASFDPETTLRYGKIVILTDADADGAHIRALLLTFLWRYRPELFQLGAVYVGVPPLFKLTVGGGKKASISYHHDREGLEKAMKKKGLADISDIVVGDVSAERGEEEEEEEEEEER
;
A
#
# COMPACT_ATOMS: atom_id res chain seq x y z
N ASP A 1 12.57 19.62 -32.36
CA ASP A 1 13.42 18.55 -31.81
C ASP A 1 12.74 17.87 -30.63
N VAL A 2 12.22 16.66 -30.84
CA VAL A 2 11.81 15.78 -29.74
C VAL A 2 13.08 15.02 -29.38
N ALA A 3 13.81 15.50 -28.37
CA ALA A 3 15.02 14.83 -27.91
C ALA A 3 14.69 13.35 -27.66
N SER A 4 15.46 12.44 -28.25
CA SER A 4 15.32 11.00 -28.06
C SER A 4 15.34 10.69 -26.57
N PHE A 5 14.21 10.22 -26.04
CA PHE A 5 14.14 9.78 -24.65
C PHE A 5 14.95 8.50 -24.50
N ASP A 6 16.14 8.62 -23.92
CA ASP A 6 16.99 7.49 -23.55
C ASP A 6 16.80 7.17 -22.06
N PRO A 7 16.16 6.05 -21.70
CA PRO A 7 15.87 5.71 -20.32
C PRO A 7 17.10 5.60 -19.43
N GLU A 8 18.24 5.14 -19.96
CA GLU A 8 19.46 4.86 -19.16
C GLU A 8 20.17 6.14 -18.72
N THR A 9 20.15 7.18 -19.55
CA THR A 9 20.85 8.44 -19.27
C THR A 9 19.92 9.54 -18.77
N THR A 10 18.61 9.45 -19.04
CA THR A 10 17.65 10.52 -18.75
C THR A 10 16.92 10.33 -17.42
N LEU A 11 16.74 9.09 -16.95
CA LEU A 11 16.02 8.81 -15.72
C LEU A 11 16.94 8.88 -14.49
N ARG A 12 16.57 9.70 -13.51
CA ARG A 12 17.24 9.69 -12.19
C ARG A 12 16.77 8.55 -11.31
N TYR A 13 15.54 8.08 -11.50
CA TYR A 13 14.92 7.01 -10.73
C TYR A 13 14.36 5.97 -11.68
N GLY A 14 14.58 4.68 -11.39
CA GLY A 14 14.08 3.57 -12.19
C GLY A 14 12.60 3.25 -11.96
N LYS A 15 12.01 3.73 -10.85
CA LYS A 15 10.61 3.51 -10.48
C LYS A 15 9.99 4.78 -9.91
N ILE A 16 8.73 4.99 -10.24
CA ILE A 16 7.86 6.02 -9.66
C ILE A 16 6.74 5.29 -8.94
N VAL A 17 6.65 5.44 -7.62
CA VAL A 17 5.58 4.85 -6.81
C VAL A 17 4.67 5.97 -6.32
N ILE A 18 3.41 5.95 -6.77
CA ILE A 18 2.39 6.87 -6.30
C ILE A 18 1.68 6.21 -5.13
N LEU A 19 1.94 6.72 -3.92
CA LEU A 19 1.35 6.23 -2.69
C LEU A 19 0.49 7.33 -2.08
N THR A 20 -0.81 7.07 -1.98
CA THR A 20 -1.83 8.02 -1.53
C THR A 20 -2.82 7.27 -0.65
N ASP A 21 -3.57 7.98 0.18
CA ASP A 21 -4.56 7.35 1.02
C ASP A 21 -5.71 6.71 0.23
N ALA A 22 -6.39 5.78 0.90
CA ALA A 22 -7.48 5.01 0.34
C ALA A 22 -8.83 5.75 0.43
N ASP A 23 -8.78 7.07 0.28
CA ASP A 23 -9.93 7.95 0.34
C ASP A 23 -10.20 8.61 -1.04
N ALA A 24 -11.24 9.44 -1.08
CA ALA A 24 -11.62 10.16 -2.29
C ALA A 24 -10.53 11.14 -2.75
N ASP A 25 -9.84 11.79 -1.81
CA ASP A 25 -8.81 12.78 -2.12
C ASP A 25 -7.52 12.13 -2.64
N GLY A 26 -7.14 10.97 -2.09
CA GLY A 26 -6.09 10.12 -2.62
C GLY A 26 -6.41 9.68 -4.05
N ALA A 27 -7.66 9.32 -4.34
CA ALA A 27 -8.08 9.01 -5.72
C ALA A 27 -7.94 10.23 -6.66
N HIS A 28 -8.32 11.42 -6.21
CA HIS A 28 -8.16 12.66 -6.97
C HIS A 28 -6.68 12.97 -7.26
N ILE A 29 -5.81 12.88 -6.25
CA ILE A 29 -4.37 13.13 -6.41
C ILE A 29 -3.73 12.12 -7.37
N ARG A 30 -4.07 10.82 -7.24
CA ARG A 30 -3.59 9.79 -8.17
C ARG A 30 -3.97 10.11 -9.61
N ALA A 31 -5.22 10.50 -9.86
CA ALA A 31 -5.68 10.84 -11.20
C ALA A 31 -4.91 12.02 -11.79
N LEU A 32 -4.65 13.07 -11.00
CA LEU A 32 -3.85 14.23 -11.45
C LEU A 32 -2.42 13.83 -11.83
N LEU A 33 -1.75 13.05 -10.98
CA LEU A 33 -0.37 12.60 -11.21
C LEU A 33 -0.27 11.67 -12.42
N LEU A 34 -1.20 10.70 -12.54
CA LEU A 34 -1.25 9.79 -13.67
C LEU A 34 -1.52 10.54 -14.97
N THR A 35 -2.45 11.50 -14.96
CA THR A 35 -2.77 12.31 -16.15
C THR A 35 -1.58 13.18 -16.55
N PHE A 36 -0.88 13.78 -15.58
CA PHE A 36 0.32 14.56 -15.83
C PHE A 36 1.42 13.70 -16.47
N LEU A 37 1.76 12.56 -15.86
CA LEU A 37 2.77 11.66 -16.40
C LEU A 37 2.37 11.15 -17.79
N TRP A 38 1.10 10.78 -17.99
CA TRP A 38 0.61 10.31 -19.27
C TRP A 38 0.72 11.38 -20.37
N ARG A 39 0.43 12.64 -20.02
CA ARG A 39 0.43 13.74 -20.99
C ARG A 39 1.82 14.17 -21.40
N TYR A 40 2.76 14.20 -20.46
CA TYR A 40 4.09 14.76 -20.66
C TYR A 40 5.19 13.72 -20.86
N ARG A 41 5.04 12.50 -20.33
CA ARG A 41 6.03 11.42 -20.37
C ARG A 41 5.39 10.02 -20.49
N PRO A 42 4.64 9.76 -21.58
CA PRO A 42 3.98 8.47 -21.80
C PRO A 42 4.98 7.29 -21.90
N GLU A 43 6.25 7.54 -22.22
CA GLU A 43 7.30 6.52 -22.33
C GLU A 43 7.53 5.79 -20.99
N LEU A 44 7.27 6.45 -19.86
CA LEU A 44 7.39 5.85 -18.53
C LEU A 44 6.40 4.70 -18.31
N PHE A 45 5.23 4.78 -18.96
CA PHE A 45 4.21 3.72 -18.90
C PHE A 45 4.60 2.53 -19.77
N GLN A 46 5.20 2.79 -20.94
CA GLN A 46 5.70 1.73 -21.83
C GLN A 46 6.85 0.96 -21.19
N LEU A 47 7.70 1.65 -20.41
CA LEU A 47 8.78 1.04 -19.64
C LEU A 47 8.28 0.24 -18.42
N GLY A 48 7.02 0.41 -18.00
CA GLY A 48 6.52 -0.18 -16.76
C GLY A 48 7.18 0.41 -15.51
N ALA A 49 7.57 1.69 -15.55
CA ALA A 49 8.26 2.36 -14.45
C ALA A 49 7.31 3.03 -13.44
N VAL A 50 6.00 3.13 -13.74
CA VAL A 50 5.00 3.80 -12.90
C VAL A 50 4.15 2.76 -12.15
N TYR A 51 4.11 2.88 -10.82
CA TYR A 51 3.41 1.99 -9.91
C TYR A 51 2.46 2.80 -9.03
N VAL A 52 1.32 2.21 -8.68
CA VAL A 52 0.38 2.78 -7.72
C VAL A 52 0.34 1.84 -6.51
N GLY A 53 0.70 2.36 -5.35
CA GLY A 53 0.57 1.65 -4.09
C GLY A 53 -0.90 1.67 -3.64
N VAL A 54 -1.44 0.51 -3.29
CA VAL A 54 -2.74 0.38 -2.64
C VAL A 54 -2.48 -0.02 -1.20
N PRO A 55 -2.64 0.88 -0.22
CA PRO A 55 -2.46 0.51 1.18
C PRO A 55 -3.50 -0.55 1.59
N PRO A 56 -3.19 -1.39 2.59
CA PRO A 56 -4.19 -2.30 3.15
C PRO A 56 -5.30 -1.50 3.82
N LEU A 57 -6.53 -2.00 3.74
CA LEU A 57 -7.71 -1.37 4.36
C LEU A 57 -8.01 -1.96 5.74
N PHE A 58 -7.74 -3.25 5.91
CA PHE A 58 -8.12 -3.99 7.09
C PHE A 58 -6.90 -4.60 7.78
N LYS A 59 -6.87 -4.51 9.11
CA LYS A 59 -5.95 -5.27 9.96
C LYS A 59 -6.75 -6.30 10.72
N LEU A 60 -6.32 -7.56 10.63
CA LEU A 60 -6.85 -8.68 11.37
C LEU A 60 -5.84 -9.07 12.44
N THR A 61 -6.17 -8.77 13.68
CA THR A 61 -5.41 -9.22 14.86
C THR A 61 -6.14 -10.40 15.49
N VAL A 62 -5.44 -11.52 15.69
CA VAL A 62 -5.99 -12.74 16.29
C VAL A 62 -5.23 -13.07 17.58
N GLY A 63 -5.95 -13.15 18.71
CA GLY A 63 -5.40 -13.37 20.05
C GLY A 63 -5.15 -12.05 20.80
N GLY A 64 -4.42 -12.11 21.92
CA GLY A 64 -4.10 -10.94 22.75
C GLY A 64 -2.67 -10.94 23.26
N GLY A 65 -2.13 -9.74 23.51
CA GLY A 65 -0.77 -9.53 24.02
C GLY A 65 0.33 -9.94 23.04
N LYS A 66 1.49 -10.36 23.58
CA LYS A 66 2.73 -10.64 22.81
C LYS A 66 2.67 -11.81 21.81
N LYS A 67 1.55 -12.54 21.73
CA LYS A 67 1.36 -13.66 20.79
C LYS A 67 0.28 -13.39 19.74
N ALA A 68 -0.15 -12.13 19.62
CA ALA A 68 -1.14 -11.74 18.62
C ALA A 68 -0.58 -11.97 17.21
N SER A 69 -1.37 -12.62 16.36
CA SER A 69 -1.06 -12.76 14.93
C SER A 69 -1.75 -11.63 14.17
N ILE A 70 -0.96 -10.76 13.54
CA ILE A 70 -1.43 -9.65 12.72
C ILE A 70 -1.39 -10.05 11.24
N SER A 71 -2.42 -9.69 10.49
CA SER A 71 -2.43 -9.82 9.03
C SER A 71 -3.20 -8.67 8.39
N TYR A 72 -2.70 -8.15 7.27
CA TYR A 72 -3.29 -7.02 6.56
C TYR A 72 -4.02 -7.49 5.30
N HIS A 73 -5.15 -6.87 5.00
CA HIS A 73 -6.01 -7.21 3.87
C HIS A 73 -6.48 -5.95 3.13
N HIS A 74 -6.52 -6.02 1.80
CA HIS A 74 -6.90 -4.88 0.95
C HIS A 74 -8.42 -4.75 0.74
N ASP A 75 -9.19 -5.81 1.01
CA ASP A 75 -10.64 -5.83 0.85
C ASP A 75 -11.34 -6.68 1.92
N ARG A 76 -12.66 -6.51 2.00
CA ARG A 76 -13.52 -7.24 2.94
C ARG A 76 -13.56 -8.73 2.64
N GLU A 77 -13.53 -9.12 1.38
CA GLU A 77 -13.60 -10.53 0.98
C GLU A 77 -12.35 -11.31 1.40
N GLY A 78 -11.17 -10.72 1.26
CA GLY A 78 -9.88 -11.25 1.72
C GLY A 78 -9.86 -11.42 3.23
N LEU A 79 -10.36 -10.41 3.96
CA LEU A 79 -10.55 -10.49 5.39
C LEU A 79 -11.46 -11.66 5.78
N GLU A 80 -12.63 -11.79 5.16
CA GLU A 80 -13.60 -12.86 5.43
C GLU A 80 -13.02 -14.25 5.15
N LYS A 81 -12.28 -14.41 4.04
CA LYS A 81 -11.56 -15.66 3.74
C LYS A 81 -10.50 -15.98 4.80
N ALA A 82 -9.77 -14.98 5.26
CA ALA A 82 -8.75 -15.15 6.30
C ALA A 82 -9.36 -15.55 7.65
N MET A 83 -10.48 -14.92 8.03
CA MET A 83 -11.25 -15.29 9.23
C MET A 83 -11.76 -16.73 9.16
N LYS A 84 -12.37 -17.11 8.03
CA LYS A 84 -12.87 -18.48 7.81
C LYS A 84 -11.77 -19.52 7.84
N LYS A 85 -10.60 -19.24 7.25
CA LYS A 85 -9.44 -20.14 7.27
C LYS A 85 -8.90 -20.36 8.68
N LYS A 86 -8.93 -19.33 9.53
CA LYS A 86 -8.49 -19.42 10.92
C LYS A 86 -9.56 -19.98 11.87
N GLY A 87 -10.77 -20.26 11.38
CA GLY A 87 -11.86 -20.84 12.18
C GLY A 87 -12.47 -19.88 13.21
N LEU A 88 -12.27 -18.57 13.03
CA LEU A 88 -12.85 -17.55 13.90
C LEU A 88 -14.28 -17.24 13.43
N ALA A 89 -15.27 -17.57 14.27
CA ALA A 89 -16.69 -17.30 14.03
C ALA A 89 -17.25 -16.16 14.90
N ASP A 90 -16.62 -15.86 16.04
CA ASP A 90 -17.07 -14.83 16.99
C ASP A 90 -16.14 -13.62 16.99
N ILE A 91 -16.78 -12.45 16.85
CA ILE A 91 -16.18 -11.14 16.55
C ILE A 91 -15.59 -10.48 17.82
N SER A 92 -15.75 -11.08 19.00
CA SER A 92 -15.44 -10.44 20.29
C SER A 92 -13.94 -10.23 20.56
N ASP A 93 -13.06 -11.04 19.95
CA ASP A 93 -11.59 -10.91 20.09
C ASP A 93 -10.93 -10.30 18.84
N ILE A 94 -11.73 -9.86 17.87
CA ILE A 94 -11.23 -9.35 16.58
C ILE A 94 -11.33 -7.83 16.58
N VAL A 95 -10.19 -7.16 16.70
CA VAL A 95 -10.10 -5.74 16.32
C VAL A 95 -9.96 -5.68 14.80
N VAL A 96 -11.06 -5.41 14.11
CA VAL A 96 -11.03 -4.97 12.72
C VAL A 96 -10.85 -3.46 12.73
N GLY A 97 -9.60 -3.01 12.68
CA GLY A 97 -9.27 -1.59 12.52
C GLY A 97 -9.27 -1.21 11.03
N ASP A 98 -9.79 -0.03 10.72
CA ASP A 98 -9.53 0.63 9.44
C ASP A 98 -8.07 1.11 9.46
N VAL A 99 -7.21 0.44 8.70
CA VAL A 99 -5.77 0.77 8.62
C VAL A 99 -5.56 2.16 8.00
N SER A 100 -6.58 2.69 7.32
CA SER A 100 -6.58 4.05 6.81
C SER A 100 -6.47 5.13 7.91
N ALA A 101 -6.77 4.80 9.18
CA ALA A 101 -6.80 5.77 10.28
C ALA A 101 -5.66 5.63 11.30
N GLU A 102 -4.97 4.48 11.37
CA GLU A 102 -3.98 4.16 12.43
C GLU A 102 -2.52 4.19 11.93
N ARG A 103 -2.20 5.08 11.00
CA ARG A 103 -0.96 5.06 10.21
C ARG A 103 0.28 5.67 10.92
N GLY A 104 0.38 5.57 12.24
CA GLY A 104 1.34 6.38 13.01
C GLY A 104 2.50 5.66 13.70
N GLU A 105 2.35 4.41 14.16
CA GLU A 105 3.16 3.97 15.31
C GLU A 105 3.91 2.63 15.15
N GLU A 106 3.71 1.85 14.08
CA GLU A 106 4.25 0.48 14.03
C GLU A 106 5.57 0.31 13.24
N GLU A 107 6.07 1.32 12.53
CA GLU A 107 7.36 1.21 11.79
C GLU A 107 8.61 1.39 12.68
N GLU A 108 8.49 1.86 13.93
CA GLU A 108 9.66 2.07 14.82
C GLU A 108 10.11 0.80 15.57
N GLU A 109 9.28 -0.24 15.72
CA GLU A 109 9.66 -1.43 16.52
C GLU A 109 10.49 -2.47 15.73
N GLU A 110 10.40 -2.52 14.40
CA GLU A 110 11.18 -3.50 13.61
C GLU A 110 12.66 -3.09 13.42
N GLU A 111 12.99 -1.79 13.42
CA GLU A 111 14.39 -1.34 13.28
C GLU A 111 15.23 -1.54 14.57
N GLU A 112 14.61 -1.51 15.77
CA GLU A 112 15.36 -1.73 17.03
C GLU A 112 15.75 -3.20 17.29
N GLU A 113 15.06 -4.18 16.68
CA GLU A 113 15.39 -5.60 16.85
C GLU A 113 16.54 -6.07 15.94
N GLU A 114 16.81 -5.41 14.82
CA GLU A 114 17.91 -5.78 13.91
C GLU A 114 19.29 -5.23 14.35
N GLU A 115 19.32 -4.25 15.27
CA GLU A 115 20.56 -3.67 15.82
C GLU A 115 21.08 -4.32 17.14
N ARG A 116 20.45 -5.40 17.65
CA ARG A 116 20.86 -6.06 18.91
C ARG A 116 21.52 -7.44 18.79
#